data_AF-A0A9D5UAX1-F1
#
_entry.id   AF-A0A9D5UAX1-F1
#
_cell.length_a   1.000
_cell.length_b   1.000
_cell.length_c   1.000
_cell.angle_alpha   90.00
_cell.angle_beta   90.00
_cell.angle_gamma   90.00
#
_symmetry.space_group_name_H-M   'P 1'
#
loop_
_entity.id
_entity.type
_entity.pdbx_description
1 polymer ?
#
loop_
_entity_poly.entity_id
_entity_poly.type
_entity_poly.pdbx_seq_one_letter_code
_entity_poly.pdbx_strand_id
1 'polypeptide(L)'
;MSSVRASRSSRSDGRGATDPSAPPPVVSDLLARRGWLVVEPDERDGPAGVRRWVVVDGAGRYLDVGLVPVPAGPAARARLVERLDALRRLDHEHLAVVEEIVEADAEHLALVSRRPPGGALELLLGCRGPLEAGEAVTLLVPLAQALAVLHGSGLSYGGVDVADVLVDGGGRPVLRLPLDLCALPAPEDVRTLAELAAGVLPPPDTAAAAGVVGASPPDAGLAALHAELAAARRSDARTRPEVGTFAAACYEAAPPTPITVPDPARLAAAAVAARQGAARAGRRPAGQERAGDVPAVPARRGPGGGDRTARRRTGSRSGVPVRPARGARRRSVGAGADLHPGLVAGLVLLTCALLVAGGLVVRSHLVGQQGARPGASGAPAVEGAPAGSPGDATLRGEDPAAAAADLTERRVALLAGGGSPDEVLVPGSPAAAADATLLDRIATSGVVIEGAVASVDEARVVDRVTDAGAGGERSPGPGGDLGPRLGDEVQVEVTYSVSEHTQRAADGTRTTVPEATPSRALLTLRWTDAGWRVSEVG
;
A
#
# COMPACT_ATOMS: atom_id res chain seq x y z
N MET A 1 34.21 -61.54 34.07
CA MET A 1 34.75 -60.94 32.83
C MET A 1 33.74 -61.23 31.72
N SER A 2 32.52 -60.72 31.74
CA SER A 2 32.04 -59.31 31.74
C SER A 2 31.95 -58.71 30.33
N SER A 3 30.74 -58.77 29.78
CA SER A 3 30.06 -57.81 28.90
C SER A 3 30.68 -57.49 27.53
N VAL A 4 30.10 -58.08 26.48
CA VAL A 4 30.08 -57.49 25.13
C VAL A 4 28.66 -57.04 24.86
N ARG A 5 28.46 -55.72 24.92
CA ARG A 5 27.17 -55.03 24.75
C ARG A 5 26.83 -54.96 23.26
N ALA A 6 25.67 -55.48 22.88
CA ALA A 6 25.11 -55.34 21.54
C ALA A 6 24.88 -53.87 21.18
N SER A 7 25.45 -53.41 20.07
CA SER A 7 25.16 -52.12 19.45
C SER A 7 23.80 -52.20 18.76
N ARG A 8 22.75 -51.75 19.43
CA ARG A 8 21.47 -51.42 18.76
C ARG A 8 21.73 -50.23 17.85
N SER A 9 21.49 -50.41 16.55
CA SER A 9 21.33 -49.35 15.58
C SER A 9 20.13 -48.48 15.98
N SER A 10 20.39 -47.29 16.51
CA SER A 10 19.38 -46.27 16.66
C SER A 10 19.05 -45.71 15.27
N ARG A 11 17.97 -46.22 14.67
CA ARG A 11 17.23 -45.48 13.64
C ARG A 11 16.79 -44.17 14.29
N SER A 12 17.48 -43.08 13.94
CA SER A 12 16.98 -41.74 14.16
C SER A 12 15.83 -41.54 13.18
N ASP A 13 14.61 -41.80 13.63
CA ASP A 13 13.41 -41.20 13.04
C ASP A 13 13.49 -39.69 13.25
N GLY A 14 14.27 -39.03 12.40
CA GLY A 14 14.24 -37.60 12.21
C GLY A 14 12.93 -37.26 11.52
N ARG A 15 11.81 -37.27 12.26
CA ARG A 15 10.66 -36.44 11.89
C ARG A 15 11.18 -35.01 11.92
N GLY A 16 11.56 -34.50 10.76
CA GLY A 16 11.91 -33.11 10.57
C GLY A 16 10.80 -32.29 11.20
N ALA A 17 11.15 -31.49 12.20
CA ALA A 17 10.28 -30.42 12.65
C ALA A 17 10.11 -29.50 11.45
N THR A 18 9.01 -29.68 10.72
CA THR A 18 8.59 -28.79 9.64
C THR A 18 8.52 -27.40 10.24
N ASP A 19 9.32 -26.48 9.70
CA ASP A 19 9.23 -25.07 10.04
C ASP A 19 7.78 -24.63 9.79
N PRO A 20 7.00 -24.27 10.83
CA PRO A 20 5.59 -23.96 10.69
C PRO A 20 5.34 -22.67 9.89
N SER A 21 6.41 -21.90 9.61
CA SER A 21 6.40 -20.69 8.80
C SER A 21 6.72 -20.94 7.32
N ALA A 22 7.20 -22.14 6.97
CA ALA A 22 7.47 -22.51 5.60
C ALA A 22 6.16 -22.82 4.87
N PRO A 23 5.98 -22.34 3.62
CA PRO A 23 4.81 -22.68 2.82
C PRO A 23 4.68 -24.22 2.67
N PRO A 24 3.46 -24.77 2.75
CA PRO A 24 3.20 -26.17 2.46
C PRO A 24 3.85 -26.59 1.14
N PRO A 25 4.23 -27.87 0.94
CA PRO A 25 4.87 -28.33 -0.29
C PRO A 25 4.10 -27.92 -1.55
N VAL A 26 2.77 -27.98 -1.52
CA VAL A 26 1.91 -27.56 -2.63
C VAL A 26 2.10 -26.08 -2.99
N VAL A 27 2.20 -25.20 -1.99
CA VAL A 27 2.43 -23.77 -2.19
C VAL A 27 3.87 -23.55 -2.63
N SER A 28 4.84 -24.20 -1.97
CA SER A 28 6.26 -24.13 -2.36
C SER A 28 6.48 -24.51 -3.82
N ASP A 29 5.82 -25.58 -4.30
CA ASP A 29 5.90 -26.03 -5.68
C ASP A 29 5.25 -25.03 -6.64
N LEU A 30 4.09 -24.46 -6.28
CA LEU A 30 3.44 -23.40 -7.06
C LEU A 30 4.37 -22.18 -7.19
N LEU A 31 4.93 -21.71 -6.09
CA LEU A 31 5.83 -20.55 -6.06
C LEU A 31 7.09 -20.82 -6.87
N ALA A 32 7.69 -22.01 -6.74
CA ALA A 32 8.88 -22.39 -7.50
C ALA A 32 8.61 -22.47 -9.02
N ARG A 33 7.47 -23.05 -9.44
CA ARG A 33 7.07 -23.10 -10.86
C ARG A 33 6.86 -21.71 -11.45
N ARG A 34 6.43 -20.74 -10.64
CA ARG A 34 6.21 -19.34 -11.03
C ARG A 34 7.45 -18.46 -10.90
N GLY A 35 8.53 -18.96 -10.30
CA GLY A 35 9.72 -18.17 -9.98
C GLY A 35 9.46 -17.06 -8.94
N TRP A 36 8.45 -17.24 -8.08
CA TRP A 36 8.06 -16.28 -7.06
C TRP A 36 8.86 -16.49 -5.78
N LEU A 37 9.31 -15.39 -5.18
CA LEU A 37 10.11 -15.40 -3.95
C LEU A 37 9.25 -14.97 -2.76
N VAL A 38 9.22 -15.78 -1.70
CA VAL A 38 8.53 -15.42 -0.45
C VAL A 38 9.32 -14.33 0.27
N VAL A 39 8.68 -13.20 0.57
CA VAL A 39 9.30 -12.07 1.29
C VAL A 39 8.95 -12.07 2.77
N GLU A 40 7.68 -12.35 3.08
CA GLU A 40 7.19 -12.50 4.44
C GLU A 40 6.63 -13.93 4.59
N PRO A 41 7.13 -14.70 5.56
CA PRO A 41 6.64 -16.04 5.81
C PRO A 41 5.20 -15.98 6.34
N ASP A 42 4.51 -17.11 6.26
CA ASP A 42 3.08 -17.29 6.57
C ASP A 42 2.57 -16.34 7.66
N GLU A 43 1.66 -15.43 7.28
CA GLU A 43 0.99 -14.53 8.21
C GLU A 43 -0.10 -15.31 9.01
N ARG A 44 0.34 -16.30 9.80
CA ARG A 44 -0.41 -17.11 10.79
C ARG A 44 -1.70 -17.81 10.32
N ASP A 45 -1.99 -18.94 10.99
CA ASP A 45 -3.30 -19.62 10.94
C ASP A 45 -4.40 -18.65 11.39
N GLY A 46 -5.13 -18.08 10.42
CA GLY A 46 -6.43 -17.47 10.69
C GLY A 46 -7.45 -18.53 11.14
N PRO A 47 -8.62 -18.13 11.65
CA PRO A 47 -9.71 -19.09 11.85
C PRO A 47 -9.93 -19.90 10.55
N ALA A 48 -10.13 -21.21 10.69
CA ALA A 48 -10.33 -22.17 9.59
C ALA A 48 -9.09 -22.63 8.78
N GLY A 49 -7.85 -22.42 9.26
CA GLY A 49 -6.66 -22.99 8.60
C GLY A 49 -6.29 -22.31 7.28
N VAL A 50 -6.84 -21.11 7.09
CA VAL A 50 -6.49 -20.16 6.04
C VAL A 50 -5.06 -19.69 6.24
N ARG A 51 -4.27 -19.72 5.16
CA ARG A 51 -2.85 -19.33 5.17
C ARG A 51 -2.53 -18.41 4.02
N ARG A 52 -1.53 -17.55 4.23
CA ARG A 52 -1.27 -16.43 3.34
C ARG A 52 0.21 -16.06 3.33
N TRP A 53 0.73 -15.86 2.14
CA TRP A 53 2.13 -15.49 1.92
C TRP A 53 2.23 -14.21 1.12
N VAL A 54 3.25 -13.42 1.45
CA VAL A 54 3.65 -12.28 0.63
C VAL A 54 4.79 -12.73 -0.26
N VAL A 55 4.58 -12.62 -1.57
CA VAL A 55 5.55 -13.05 -2.57
C VAL A 55 5.91 -11.89 -3.49
N VAL A 56 7.09 -11.99 -4.09
CA VAL A 56 7.53 -11.09 -5.16
C VAL A 56 7.65 -11.88 -6.44
N ASP A 57 7.02 -11.38 -7.50
CA ASP A 57 7.11 -11.97 -8.83
C ASP A 57 8.41 -11.60 -9.57
N GLY A 58 8.63 -12.18 -10.75
CA GLY A 58 9.81 -11.89 -11.56
C GLY A 58 9.91 -10.44 -12.06
N ALA A 59 8.82 -9.66 -11.97
CA ALA A 59 8.78 -8.24 -12.29
C ALA A 59 9.00 -7.34 -11.06
N GLY A 60 9.23 -7.93 -9.88
CA GLY A 60 9.42 -7.18 -8.63
C GLY A 60 8.13 -6.72 -7.96
N ARG A 61 6.96 -7.18 -8.41
CA ARG A 61 5.67 -6.81 -7.83
C ARG A 61 5.36 -7.68 -6.61
N TYR A 62 4.87 -7.05 -5.55
CA TYR A 62 4.39 -7.74 -4.37
C TYR A 62 2.98 -8.28 -4.60
N LEU A 63 2.78 -9.55 -4.27
CA LEU A 63 1.52 -10.26 -4.40
C LEU A 63 1.19 -10.94 -3.06
N ASP A 64 -0.09 -11.02 -2.77
CA ASP A 64 -0.62 -11.88 -1.72
C ASP A 64 -1.09 -13.19 -2.32
N VAL A 65 -0.60 -14.31 -1.78
CA VAL A 65 -1.03 -15.65 -2.16
C VAL A 65 -1.73 -16.27 -0.95
N GLY A 66 -3.04 -16.45 -1.05
CA GLY A 66 -3.86 -17.12 -0.03
C GLY A 66 -4.27 -18.51 -0.44
N LEU A 67 -4.24 -19.47 0.48
CA LEU A 67 -4.71 -20.84 0.24
C LEU A 67 -6.16 -21.00 0.73
N VAL A 68 -7.03 -21.47 -0.16
CA VAL A 68 -8.44 -21.70 0.11
C VAL A 68 -8.75 -23.19 -0.06
N PRO A 69 -9.29 -23.87 0.96
CA PRO A 69 -9.64 -25.28 0.87
C PRO A 69 -10.84 -25.50 -0.05
N VAL A 70 -10.78 -26.54 -0.88
CA VAL A 70 -11.86 -26.98 -1.76
C VAL A 70 -12.70 -28.03 -1.02
N PRO A 71 -13.97 -27.76 -0.71
CA PRO A 71 -14.80 -28.66 0.07
C PRO A 71 -15.03 -29.99 -0.69
N ALA A 72 -15.14 -31.12 0.01
CA ALA A 72 -15.34 -32.42 -0.65
C ALA A 72 -16.71 -32.56 -1.33
N GLY A 73 -17.76 -31.97 -0.76
CA GLY A 73 -19.13 -32.13 -1.24
C GLY A 73 -19.45 -31.29 -2.49
N PRO A 74 -20.17 -31.84 -3.49
CA PRO A 74 -20.42 -31.14 -4.76
C PRO A 74 -21.23 -29.85 -4.60
N ALA A 75 -22.20 -29.81 -3.69
CA ALA A 75 -22.98 -28.58 -3.42
C ALA A 75 -22.12 -27.47 -2.79
N ALA A 76 -21.22 -27.84 -1.87
CA ALA A 76 -20.28 -26.88 -1.26
C ALA A 76 -19.24 -26.39 -2.28
N ARG A 77 -18.79 -27.26 -3.20
CA ARG A 77 -17.92 -26.87 -4.32
C ARG A 77 -18.61 -25.87 -5.26
N ALA A 78 -19.85 -26.16 -5.66
CA ALA A 78 -20.63 -25.24 -6.48
C ALA A 78 -20.78 -23.87 -5.78
N ARG A 79 -21.06 -23.86 -4.48
CA ARG A 79 -21.14 -22.62 -3.70
C ARG A 79 -19.81 -21.87 -3.62
N LEU A 80 -18.69 -22.58 -3.46
CA LEU A 80 -17.36 -21.96 -3.49
C LEU A 80 -17.09 -21.32 -4.86
N VAL A 81 -17.40 -22.00 -5.96
CA VAL A 81 -17.26 -21.46 -7.32
C VAL A 81 -18.09 -20.19 -7.51
N GLU A 82 -19.38 -20.21 -7.14
CA GLU A 82 -20.25 -19.02 -7.20
C GLU A 82 -19.65 -17.82 -6.44
N ARG A 83 -19.06 -18.08 -5.27
CA ARG A 83 -18.46 -17.05 -4.42
C ARG A 83 -17.14 -16.53 -4.97
N LEU A 84 -16.30 -17.40 -5.53
CA LEU A 84 -15.07 -16.99 -6.22
C LEU A 84 -15.40 -16.14 -7.45
N ASP A 85 -16.43 -16.52 -8.21
CA ASP A 85 -16.91 -15.74 -9.34
C ASP A 85 -17.45 -14.38 -8.92
N ALA A 86 -18.16 -14.29 -7.79
CA ALA A 86 -18.58 -13.02 -7.21
C ALA A 86 -17.37 -12.17 -6.82
N LEU A 87 -16.39 -12.76 -6.13
CA LEU A 87 -15.17 -12.08 -5.68
C LEU A 87 -14.36 -11.53 -6.85
N ARG A 88 -14.22 -12.28 -7.95
CA ARG A 88 -13.50 -11.84 -9.17
C ARG A 88 -14.14 -10.65 -9.88
N ARG A 89 -15.44 -10.41 -9.66
CA ARG A 89 -16.16 -9.26 -10.24
C ARG A 89 -16.07 -8.01 -9.38
N LEU A 90 -15.53 -8.12 -8.17
CA LEU A 90 -15.35 -6.97 -7.30
C LEU A 90 -14.12 -6.18 -7.73
N ASP A 91 -14.35 -4.89 -7.97
CA ASP A 91 -13.32 -3.90 -8.17
C ASP A 91 -13.67 -2.69 -7.31
N HIS A 92 -12.87 -2.46 -6.27
CA HIS A 92 -13.09 -1.39 -5.31
C HIS A 92 -11.75 -0.89 -4.79
N GLU A 93 -11.57 0.42 -4.73
CA GLU A 93 -10.29 1.06 -4.40
C GLU A 93 -9.67 0.59 -3.06
N HIS A 94 -10.53 0.27 -2.09
CA HIS A 94 -10.13 -0.15 -0.75
C HIS A 94 -10.23 -1.66 -0.50
N LEU A 95 -10.35 -2.47 -1.56
CA LEU A 95 -10.33 -3.93 -1.50
C LEU A 95 -9.28 -4.46 -2.49
N ALA A 96 -8.41 -5.35 -2.04
CA ALA A 96 -7.41 -5.97 -2.90
C ALA A 96 -8.09 -6.74 -4.03
N VAL A 97 -7.54 -6.63 -5.24
CA VAL A 97 -8.15 -7.23 -6.43
C VAL A 97 -7.59 -8.64 -6.66
N VAL A 98 -8.47 -9.60 -6.95
CA VAL A 98 -8.09 -10.94 -7.40
C VAL A 98 -7.44 -10.81 -8.78
N GLU A 99 -6.14 -11.09 -8.88
CA GLU A 99 -5.47 -11.18 -10.19
C GLU A 99 -5.69 -12.57 -10.78
N GLU A 100 -5.55 -13.62 -9.97
CA GLU A 100 -5.57 -14.99 -10.45
C GLU A 100 -6.13 -15.94 -9.38
N ILE A 101 -6.77 -17.02 -9.84
CA ILE A 101 -7.12 -18.17 -9.01
C ILE A 101 -6.48 -19.38 -9.69
N VAL A 102 -5.61 -20.07 -8.96
CA VAL A 102 -4.82 -21.19 -9.49
C VAL A 102 -5.14 -22.44 -8.69
N GLU A 103 -5.21 -23.59 -9.36
CA GLU A 103 -5.24 -24.87 -8.67
C GLU A 103 -3.87 -25.11 -8.03
N ALA A 104 -3.85 -25.18 -6.69
CA ALA A 104 -2.64 -25.52 -5.96
C ALA A 104 -2.47 -27.05 -5.98
N ASP A 105 -3.50 -27.76 -5.54
CA ASP A 105 -3.68 -29.22 -5.64
C ASP A 105 -5.18 -29.58 -5.71
N ALA A 106 -5.49 -30.89 -5.63
CA ALA A 106 -6.86 -31.40 -5.71
C ALA A 106 -7.80 -30.91 -4.58
N GLU A 107 -7.23 -30.46 -3.46
CA GLU A 107 -7.93 -30.04 -2.25
C GLU A 107 -7.81 -28.54 -1.98
N HIS A 108 -7.01 -27.79 -2.74
CA HIS A 108 -6.75 -26.37 -2.46
C HIS A 108 -6.65 -25.52 -3.73
N LEU A 109 -7.20 -24.31 -3.64
CA LEU A 109 -7.00 -23.22 -4.58
C LEU A 109 -6.07 -22.17 -3.98
N ALA A 110 -5.19 -21.62 -4.81
CA ALA A 110 -4.40 -20.44 -4.48
C ALA A 110 -5.07 -19.21 -5.08
N LEU A 111 -5.46 -18.26 -4.24
CA LEU A 111 -5.93 -16.93 -4.63
C LEU A 111 -4.73 -16.00 -4.64
N VAL A 112 -4.47 -15.40 -5.81
CA VAL A 112 -3.40 -14.44 -6.01
C VAL A 112 -4.03 -13.07 -6.15
N SER A 113 -3.65 -12.15 -5.26
CA SER A 113 -4.10 -10.76 -5.31
C SER A 113 -2.95 -9.79 -5.36
N ARG A 114 -3.19 -8.66 -6.01
CA ARG A 114 -2.25 -7.55 -6.04
C ARG A 114 -2.11 -6.97 -4.64
N ARG A 115 -0.86 -6.81 -4.17
CA ARG A 115 -0.57 -6.05 -2.96
C ARG A 115 -0.28 -4.59 -3.35
N PRO A 116 -1.03 -3.60 -2.84
CA PRO A 116 -0.71 -2.19 -3.08
C PRO A 116 0.68 -1.84 -2.53
N PRO A 117 1.37 -0.85 -3.13
CA PRO A 117 2.67 -0.39 -2.64
C PRO A 117 2.49 0.23 -1.24
N GLY A 118 2.95 -0.47 -0.20
CA GLY A 118 2.65 -0.09 1.18
C GLY A 118 3.07 -1.15 2.19
N GLY A 119 2.67 -0.93 3.43
CA GLY A 119 2.95 -1.84 4.55
C GLY A 119 1.69 -2.27 5.28
N ALA A 120 1.82 -3.31 6.12
CA ALA A 120 0.75 -3.70 7.04
C ALA A 120 0.48 -2.59 8.06
N LEU A 121 -0.79 -2.41 8.43
CA LEU A 121 -1.21 -1.44 9.44
C LEU A 121 -0.48 -1.64 10.78
N GLU A 122 -0.25 -2.90 11.19
CA GLU A 122 0.49 -3.22 12.42
C GLU A 122 1.90 -2.62 12.43
N LEU A 123 2.60 -2.68 11.29
CA LEU A 123 3.96 -2.13 11.15
C LEU A 123 3.94 -0.60 11.26
N LEU A 124 2.94 0.03 10.64
CA LEU A 124 2.73 1.48 10.71
C LEU A 124 2.50 1.89 12.17
N LEU A 125 1.57 1.26 12.87
CA LEU A 125 1.29 1.54 14.29
C LEU A 125 2.52 1.29 15.17
N GLY A 126 3.30 0.23 14.89
CA GLY A 126 4.55 -0.04 15.59
C GLY A 126 5.60 1.08 15.45
N CYS A 127 5.54 1.86 14.36
CA CYS A 127 6.48 2.94 14.09
C CYS A 127 6.07 4.29 14.70
N ARG A 128 4.77 4.59 14.76
CA ARG A 128 4.25 5.92 15.17
C ARG A 128 3.34 5.92 16.40
N GLY A 129 2.85 4.76 16.83
CA GLY A 129 1.85 4.64 17.89
C GLY A 129 0.41 4.67 17.36
N PRO A 130 -0.58 4.90 18.25
CA PRO A 130 -2.00 4.89 17.90
C PRO A 130 -2.37 6.00 16.90
N LEU A 131 -3.52 5.83 16.26
CA LEU A 131 -4.12 6.81 15.37
C LEU A 131 -4.90 7.85 16.18
N GLU A 132 -4.94 9.08 15.67
CA GLU A 132 -5.88 10.09 16.15
C GLU A 132 -7.30 9.79 15.64
N ALA A 133 -8.32 10.42 16.24
CA ALA A 133 -9.71 10.17 15.89
C ALA A 133 -10.00 10.38 14.40
N GLY A 134 -9.52 11.49 13.81
CA GLY A 134 -9.70 11.78 12.39
C GLY A 134 -8.97 10.80 11.47
N GLU A 135 -7.78 10.32 11.86
CA GLU A 135 -7.05 9.32 11.09
C GLU A 135 -7.72 7.96 11.14
N ALA A 136 -8.31 7.61 12.29
CA ALA A 136 -9.12 6.41 12.43
C ALA A 136 -10.38 6.49 11.56
N VAL A 137 -11.00 7.67 11.37
CA VAL A 137 -12.11 7.84 10.41
C VAL A 137 -11.63 7.64 8.97
N THR A 138 -10.48 8.20 8.61
CA THR A 138 -9.83 7.96 7.30
C THR A 138 -9.47 6.50 7.05
N LEU A 139 -9.23 5.73 8.11
CA LEU A 139 -9.07 4.27 8.05
C LEU A 139 -10.42 3.54 7.91
N LEU A 140 -11.36 3.85 8.81
CA LEU A 140 -12.61 3.11 9.01
C LEU A 140 -13.58 3.25 7.85
N VAL A 141 -13.82 4.46 7.39
CA VAL A 141 -14.88 4.74 6.39
C VAL A 141 -14.58 4.01 5.07
N PRO A 142 -13.35 4.08 4.51
CA PRO A 142 -13.03 3.33 3.30
C PRO A 142 -13.12 1.81 3.45
N LEU A 143 -12.70 1.27 4.60
CA LEU A 143 -12.80 -0.17 4.87
C LEU A 143 -14.26 -0.61 5.01
N ALA A 144 -15.11 0.20 5.66
CA ALA A 144 -16.53 -0.05 5.75
C ALA A 144 -17.22 0.01 4.37
N GLN A 145 -16.80 0.92 3.48
CA GLN A 145 -17.27 0.97 2.09
C GLN A 145 -16.87 -0.29 1.31
N ALA A 146 -15.63 -0.77 1.46
CA ALA A 146 -15.18 -2.03 0.86
C ALA A 146 -16.02 -3.23 1.35
N LEU A 147 -16.29 -3.29 2.67
CA LEU A 147 -17.18 -4.30 3.24
C LEU A 147 -18.62 -4.17 2.73
N ALA A 148 -19.14 -2.95 2.54
CA ALA A 148 -20.47 -2.74 1.98
C ALA A 148 -20.59 -3.32 0.56
N VAL A 149 -19.56 -3.12 -0.27
CA VAL A 149 -19.49 -3.70 -1.63
C VAL A 149 -19.45 -5.22 -1.56
N LEU A 150 -18.64 -5.78 -0.65
CA LEU A 150 -18.55 -7.22 -0.43
C LEU A 150 -19.92 -7.80 0.00
N HIS A 151 -20.57 -7.18 0.99
CA HIS A 151 -21.90 -7.57 1.49
C HIS A 151 -22.97 -7.46 0.41
N GLY A 152 -22.92 -6.41 -0.42
CA GLY A 152 -23.81 -6.22 -1.57
C GLY A 152 -23.70 -7.33 -2.62
N SER A 153 -22.55 -8.00 -2.71
CA SER A 153 -22.32 -9.16 -3.57
C SER A 153 -22.71 -10.51 -2.93
N GLY A 154 -23.22 -10.49 -1.69
CA GLY A 154 -23.59 -11.68 -0.92
C GLY A 154 -22.39 -12.41 -0.30
N LEU A 155 -21.23 -11.74 -0.22
CA LEU A 155 -20.02 -12.21 0.44
C LEU A 155 -19.85 -11.51 1.79
N SER A 156 -19.24 -12.19 2.75
CA SER A 156 -18.75 -11.58 4.00
C SER A 156 -17.24 -11.70 4.04
N TYR A 157 -16.58 -10.84 4.81
CA TYR A 157 -15.13 -10.91 4.96
C TYR A 157 -14.72 -12.05 5.89
N GLY A 158 -15.49 -12.26 6.98
CA GLY A 158 -15.25 -13.32 7.94
C GLY A 158 -14.57 -12.86 9.23
N GLY A 159 -14.51 -11.56 9.47
CA GLY A 159 -13.79 -10.94 10.56
C GLY A 159 -12.55 -10.19 10.08
N VAL A 160 -12.51 -8.89 10.34
CA VAL A 160 -11.40 -8.01 9.94
C VAL A 160 -10.41 -7.86 11.09
N ASP A 161 -9.13 -8.13 10.85
CA ASP A 161 -8.03 -7.89 11.78
C ASP A 161 -7.06 -6.80 11.24
N VAL A 162 -6.22 -6.26 12.11
CA VAL A 162 -5.16 -5.29 11.78
C VAL A 162 -4.23 -5.83 10.69
N ALA A 163 -3.97 -7.14 10.66
CA ALA A 163 -3.14 -7.80 9.65
C ALA A 163 -3.80 -7.88 8.25
N ASP A 164 -5.12 -7.70 8.19
CA ASP A 164 -5.85 -7.66 6.92
C ASP A 164 -5.77 -6.30 6.23
N VAL A 165 -5.29 -5.27 6.94
CA VAL A 165 -5.26 -3.91 6.44
C VAL A 165 -3.85 -3.53 6.01
N LEU A 166 -3.74 -3.11 4.75
CA LEU A 166 -2.55 -2.50 4.19
C LEU A 166 -2.75 -0.99 4.10
N VAL A 167 -1.68 -0.23 4.33
CA VAL A 167 -1.68 1.22 4.16
C VAL A 167 -0.60 1.57 3.15
N ASP A 168 -1.00 2.25 2.09
CA ASP A 168 -0.09 2.67 1.03
C ASP A 168 0.74 3.90 1.44
N GLY A 169 1.70 4.32 0.60
CA GLY A 169 2.54 5.49 0.88
C GLY A 169 1.78 6.81 1.01
N GLY A 170 0.56 6.91 0.47
CA GLY A 170 -0.33 8.07 0.59
C GLY A 170 -1.28 8.00 1.79
N GLY A 171 -1.20 6.96 2.63
CA GLY A 171 -2.10 6.75 3.75
C GLY A 171 -3.44 6.13 3.37
N ARG A 172 -3.58 5.60 2.14
CA ARG A 172 -4.80 4.92 1.68
C ARG A 172 -4.87 3.52 2.30
N PRO A 173 -5.95 3.20 3.05
CA PRO A 173 -6.16 1.85 3.54
C PRO A 173 -6.72 0.94 2.44
N VAL A 174 -6.23 -0.29 2.38
CA VAL A 174 -6.70 -1.34 1.47
C VAL A 174 -6.87 -2.62 2.28
N LEU A 175 -8.08 -3.17 2.24
CA LEU A 175 -8.38 -4.47 2.83
C LEU A 175 -7.87 -5.57 1.90
N ARG A 176 -7.18 -6.56 2.44
CA ARG A 176 -6.77 -7.75 1.66
C ARG A 176 -8.00 -8.58 1.27
N LEU A 177 -7.83 -9.63 0.49
CA LEU A 177 -8.97 -10.46 0.07
C LEU A 177 -9.42 -11.43 1.17
N PRO A 178 -10.74 -11.61 1.40
CA PRO A 178 -11.21 -12.66 2.29
C PRO A 178 -10.81 -14.03 1.71
N LEU A 179 -10.28 -14.89 2.58
CA LEU A 179 -9.85 -16.24 2.21
C LEU A 179 -10.83 -17.31 2.74
N ASP A 180 -11.62 -16.99 3.77
CA ASP A 180 -12.78 -17.80 4.13
C ASP A 180 -14.04 -17.19 3.50
N LEU A 181 -14.32 -17.60 2.25
CA LEU A 181 -15.50 -17.14 1.52
C LEU A 181 -16.81 -17.72 2.06
N CYS A 182 -16.73 -18.66 3.01
CA CYS A 182 -17.86 -19.26 3.70
C CYS A 182 -18.00 -18.75 5.14
N ALA A 183 -17.23 -17.72 5.51
CA ALA A 183 -17.10 -17.24 6.87
C ALA A 183 -18.38 -16.61 7.45
N LEU A 184 -18.20 -16.07 8.65
CA LEU A 184 -19.18 -15.42 9.51
C LEU A 184 -20.08 -14.41 8.76
N PRO A 185 -21.32 -14.18 9.23
CA PRO A 185 -22.27 -13.32 8.56
C PRO A 185 -21.85 -11.84 8.61
N ALA A 186 -22.33 -11.04 7.65
CA ALA A 186 -22.05 -9.60 7.52
C ALA A 186 -22.07 -8.75 8.82
N PRO A 187 -22.98 -8.96 9.79
CA PRO A 187 -22.97 -8.21 11.06
C PRO A 187 -21.72 -8.43 11.92
N GLU A 188 -20.96 -9.48 11.64
CA GLU A 188 -19.73 -9.81 12.35
C GLU A 188 -18.52 -9.03 11.82
N ASP A 189 -18.51 -8.73 10.51
CA ASP A 189 -17.49 -7.85 9.92
C ASP A 189 -17.58 -6.44 10.52
N VAL A 190 -18.80 -5.95 10.79
CA VAL A 190 -19.01 -4.66 11.46
C VAL A 190 -18.45 -4.66 12.88
N ARG A 191 -18.70 -5.73 13.66
CA ARG A 191 -18.17 -5.87 15.02
C ARG A 191 -16.64 -5.89 15.03
N THR A 192 -16.04 -6.70 14.16
CA THR A 192 -14.58 -6.89 14.09
C THR A 192 -13.87 -5.65 13.56
N LEU A 193 -14.44 -4.95 12.57
CA LEU A 193 -13.94 -3.64 12.13
C LEU A 193 -13.97 -2.61 13.27
N ALA A 194 -15.03 -2.60 14.08
CA ALA A 194 -15.11 -1.71 15.24
C ALA A 194 -14.13 -2.09 16.36
N GLU A 195 -13.81 -3.38 16.51
CA GLU A 195 -12.78 -3.86 17.44
C GLU A 195 -11.38 -3.48 17.00
N LEU A 196 -11.09 -3.64 15.70
CA LEU A 196 -9.86 -3.16 15.07
C LEU A 196 -9.69 -1.67 15.36
N ALA A 197 -10.70 -0.86 15.04
CA ALA A 197 -10.65 0.59 15.27
C ALA A 197 -10.40 0.96 16.73
N ALA A 198 -11.09 0.30 17.66
CA ALA A 198 -10.88 0.53 19.09
C ALA A 198 -9.46 0.16 19.54
N GLY A 199 -8.83 -0.83 18.89
CA GLY A 199 -7.46 -1.25 19.16
C GLY A 199 -6.38 -0.31 18.61
N VAL A 200 -6.68 0.46 17.56
CA VAL A 200 -5.73 1.43 16.97
C VAL A 200 -5.87 2.85 17.52
N LEU A 201 -6.97 3.14 18.22
CA LEU A 201 -7.21 4.42 18.89
C LEU A 201 -6.61 4.43 20.31
N PRO A 202 -6.27 5.62 20.85
CA PRO A 202 -6.01 5.75 22.28
C PRO A 202 -7.23 5.29 23.10
N PRO A 203 -7.00 4.67 24.28
CA PRO A 203 -8.10 4.28 25.15
C PRO A 203 -8.87 5.53 25.59
N PRO A 204 -10.19 5.42 25.83
CA PRO A 204 -10.95 6.56 26.33
C PRO A 204 -10.40 7.03 27.67
N ASP A 205 -10.22 8.34 27.83
CA ASP A 205 -9.71 8.94 29.06
C ASP A 205 -10.67 8.69 30.23
N THR A 206 -10.40 7.63 30.99
CA THR A 206 -11.15 7.32 32.23
C THR A 206 -10.97 8.40 33.31
N ALA A 207 -9.92 9.22 33.22
CA ALA A 207 -9.64 10.33 34.13
C ALA A 207 -10.61 11.53 33.96
N ALA A 208 -11.10 11.78 32.75
CA ALA A 208 -12.12 12.80 32.50
C ALA A 208 -13.47 12.41 33.15
N ALA A 209 -13.78 11.11 33.18
CA ALA A 209 -14.94 10.58 33.91
C ALA A 209 -14.79 10.63 35.44
N ALA A 210 -13.56 10.75 35.96
CA ALA A 210 -13.24 10.78 37.39
C ALA A 210 -13.15 12.21 37.98
N GLY A 211 -13.48 13.25 37.21
CA GLY A 211 -13.57 14.63 37.73
C GLY A 211 -12.25 15.23 38.23
N VAL A 212 -11.11 14.78 37.67
CA VAL A 212 -9.79 15.29 38.07
C VAL A 212 -9.61 16.72 37.56
N VAL A 213 -9.47 17.66 38.50
CA VAL A 213 -9.29 19.09 38.21
C VAL A 213 -7.91 19.32 37.58
N GLY A 214 -7.87 19.82 36.34
CA GLY A 214 -6.63 20.15 35.61
C GLY A 214 -6.34 19.29 34.38
N ALA A 215 -7.19 18.30 34.06
CA ALA A 215 -7.11 17.58 32.79
C ALA A 215 -7.54 18.47 31.61
N SER A 216 -6.84 18.35 30.48
CA SER A 216 -7.27 18.92 29.20
C SER A 216 -8.70 18.45 28.89
N PRO A 217 -9.58 19.29 28.31
CA PRO A 217 -10.93 18.85 27.95
C PRO A 217 -10.85 17.57 27.08
N PRO A 218 -11.69 16.57 27.33
CA PRO A 218 -11.69 15.33 26.55
C PRO A 218 -11.97 15.67 25.09
N ASP A 219 -11.23 15.05 24.18
CA ASP A 219 -11.47 15.16 22.75
C ASP A 219 -12.88 14.65 22.43
N ALA A 220 -13.78 15.58 22.10
CA ALA A 220 -15.18 15.28 21.85
C ALA A 220 -15.36 14.36 20.63
N GLY A 221 -14.50 14.49 19.62
CA GLY A 221 -14.53 13.64 18.43
C GLY A 221 -14.09 12.21 18.75
N LEU A 222 -13.03 12.07 19.55
CA LEU A 222 -12.58 10.77 20.05
C LEU A 222 -13.66 10.08 20.91
N ALA A 223 -14.32 10.84 21.80
CA ALA A 223 -15.38 10.32 22.66
C ALA A 223 -16.61 9.88 21.85
N ALA A 224 -17.05 10.69 20.88
CA ALA A 224 -18.14 10.35 19.98
C ALA A 224 -17.81 9.10 19.15
N LEU A 225 -16.59 9.01 18.62
CA LEU A 225 -16.16 7.85 17.85
C LEU A 225 -16.19 6.57 18.69
N HIS A 226 -15.66 6.60 19.93
CA HIS A 226 -15.75 5.45 20.85
C HIS A 226 -17.19 5.02 21.15
N ALA A 227 -18.15 5.95 21.17
CA ALA A 227 -19.57 5.62 21.34
C ALA A 227 -20.13 4.85 20.13
N GLU A 228 -19.78 5.26 18.91
CA GLU A 228 -20.16 4.55 17.69
C GLU A 228 -19.51 3.17 17.58
N LEU A 229 -18.23 3.05 17.97
CA LEU A 229 -17.55 1.75 18.05
C LEU A 229 -18.24 0.82 19.07
N ALA A 230 -18.67 1.34 20.21
CA ALA A 230 -19.43 0.57 21.20
C ALA A 230 -20.79 0.12 20.66
N ALA A 231 -21.47 0.96 19.87
CA ALA A 231 -22.72 0.63 19.20
C ALA A 231 -22.58 -0.52 18.18
N ALA A 232 -21.49 -0.51 17.41
CA ALA A 232 -21.14 -1.57 16.46
C ALA A 232 -20.76 -2.90 17.14
N ARG A 233 -20.29 -2.85 18.40
CA ARG A 233 -19.82 -4.02 19.17
C ARG A 233 -20.88 -4.66 20.07
N ARG A 234 -22.15 -4.28 19.95
CA ARG A 234 -23.23 -4.87 20.75
C ARG A 234 -23.29 -6.39 20.58
N SER A 235 -23.58 -7.09 21.68
CA SER A 235 -23.65 -8.56 21.67
C SER A 235 -24.76 -9.08 20.74
N ASP A 236 -25.92 -8.42 20.71
CA ASP A 236 -27.00 -8.74 19.77
C ASP A 236 -26.73 -8.16 18.38
N ALA A 237 -26.47 -9.04 17.41
CA ALA A 237 -26.21 -8.69 16.03
C ALA A 237 -27.35 -7.89 15.36
N ARG A 238 -28.60 -8.08 15.78
CA ARG A 238 -29.75 -7.34 15.21
C ARG A 238 -29.81 -5.88 15.63
N THR A 239 -29.09 -5.53 16.70
CA THR A 239 -29.01 -4.17 17.24
C THR A 239 -27.77 -3.41 16.74
N ARG A 240 -26.92 -4.07 15.95
CA ARG A 240 -25.76 -3.43 15.33
C ARG A 240 -26.22 -2.63 14.11
N PRO A 241 -25.60 -1.47 13.83
CA PRO A 241 -25.83 -0.77 12.57
C PRO A 241 -25.36 -1.63 11.39
N GLU A 242 -26.00 -1.45 10.24
CA GLU A 242 -25.44 -1.93 8.97
C GLU A 242 -24.13 -1.19 8.67
N VAL A 243 -23.25 -1.80 7.88
CA VAL A 243 -21.89 -1.29 7.66
C VAL A 243 -21.85 0.12 7.05
N GLY A 244 -22.79 0.46 6.16
CA GLY A 244 -22.93 1.81 5.61
C GLY A 244 -23.37 2.84 6.65
N THR A 245 -24.34 2.49 7.50
CA THR A 245 -24.80 3.33 8.61
C THR A 245 -23.69 3.55 9.63
N PHE A 246 -22.92 2.50 9.93
CA PHE A 246 -21.74 2.59 10.80
C PHE A 246 -20.68 3.54 10.24
N ALA A 247 -20.39 3.46 8.94
CA ALA A 247 -19.44 4.37 8.29
C ALA A 247 -19.89 5.83 8.39
N ALA A 248 -21.17 6.11 8.12
CA ALA A 248 -21.73 7.45 8.22
C ALA A 248 -21.66 7.99 9.66
N ALA A 249 -22.00 7.17 10.66
CA ALA A 249 -21.93 7.57 12.05
C ALA A 249 -20.50 7.90 12.51
N CYS A 250 -19.50 7.10 12.08
CA CYS A 250 -18.09 7.38 12.36
C CYS A 250 -17.62 8.68 11.69
N TYR A 251 -18.06 8.96 10.45
CA TYR A 251 -17.73 10.20 9.74
C TYR A 251 -18.30 11.44 10.42
N GLU A 252 -19.53 11.36 10.93
CA GLU A 252 -20.15 12.46 11.70
C GLU A 252 -19.52 12.64 13.09
N ALA A 253 -18.97 11.57 13.66
CA ALA A 253 -18.35 11.62 14.99
C ALA A 253 -17.04 12.42 15.02
N ALA A 254 -16.22 12.33 13.97
CA ALA A 254 -14.98 13.10 13.86
C ALA A 254 -14.62 13.38 12.39
N PRO A 255 -14.12 14.58 12.05
CA PRO A 255 -13.72 14.89 10.69
C PRO A 255 -12.50 14.03 10.28
N PRO A 256 -12.48 13.47 9.05
CA PRO A 256 -11.35 12.67 8.59
C PRO A 256 -10.08 13.53 8.45
N THR A 257 -8.96 12.99 8.90
CA THR A 257 -7.63 13.59 8.72
C THR A 257 -6.68 12.59 8.05
N PRO A 258 -5.74 13.05 7.20
CA PRO A 258 -4.82 12.15 6.51
C PRO A 258 -4.00 11.30 7.47
N ILE A 259 -3.88 9.99 7.19
CA ILE A 259 -3.03 9.10 7.98
C ILE A 259 -1.57 9.50 7.78
N THR A 260 -0.91 9.90 8.86
CA THR A 260 0.54 10.19 8.82
C THR A 260 1.32 8.89 8.63
N VAL A 261 1.85 8.66 7.43
CA VAL A 261 2.69 7.49 7.12
C VAL A 261 4.16 7.79 7.45
N PRO A 262 4.84 6.97 8.27
CA PRO A 262 6.27 7.14 8.52
C PRO A 262 7.10 7.00 7.23
N ASP A 263 8.27 7.63 7.21
CA ASP A 263 9.20 7.55 6.08
C ASP A 263 9.45 6.09 5.61
N PRO A 264 9.46 5.80 4.30
CA PRO A 264 9.63 4.44 3.77
C PRO A 264 10.89 3.72 4.28
N ALA A 265 12.00 4.43 4.49
CA ALA A 265 13.22 3.80 5.02
C ALA A 265 13.03 3.38 6.48
N ARG A 266 12.27 4.15 7.27
CA ARG A 266 11.89 3.78 8.65
C ARG A 266 10.96 2.57 8.67
N LEU A 267 9.97 2.51 7.79
CA LEU A 267 9.08 1.34 7.66
C LEU A 267 9.87 0.10 7.22
N ALA A 268 10.75 0.21 6.23
CA ALA A 268 11.59 -0.89 5.79
C ALA A 268 12.54 -1.39 6.89
N ALA A 269 13.17 -0.47 7.63
CA ALA A 269 14.02 -0.81 8.77
C ALA A 269 13.23 -1.52 9.88
N ALA A 270 12.00 -1.06 10.18
CA ALA A 270 11.11 -1.70 11.13
C ALA A 270 10.69 -3.10 10.68
N ALA A 271 10.39 -3.30 9.39
CA ALA A 271 10.05 -4.61 8.83
C ALA A 271 11.24 -5.59 8.93
N VAL A 272 12.46 -5.12 8.64
CA VAL A 272 13.68 -5.93 8.83
C VAL A 272 13.88 -6.29 10.31
N ALA A 273 13.71 -5.32 11.22
CA ALA A 273 13.85 -5.54 12.66
C ALA A 273 12.81 -6.55 13.19
N ALA A 274 11.55 -6.44 12.76
CA ALA A 274 10.48 -7.37 13.11
C ALA A 274 10.80 -8.81 12.66
N ARG A 275 11.27 -8.99 11.41
CA ARG A 275 11.70 -10.29 10.90
C ARG A 275 12.88 -10.88 11.67
N GLN A 276 13.87 -10.07 12.01
CA GLN A 276 15.00 -10.52 12.84
C GLN A 276 14.57 -10.88 14.27
N GLY A 277 13.59 -10.16 14.82
CA GLY A 277 12.99 -10.47 16.12
C GLY A 277 12.28 -11.82 16.12
N ALA A 278 11.44 -12.08 15.11
CA ALA A 278 10.74 -13.35 14.93
C ALA A 278 11.72 -14.53 14.75
N ALA A 279 12.75 -14.37 13.90
CA ALA A 279 13.79 -15.38 13.70
C ALA A 279 14.59 -15.68 14.98
N ARG A 280 14.83 -14.67 15.84
CA ARG A 280 15.50 -14.84 17.14
C ARG A 280 14.59 -15.52 18.17
N ALA A 281 13.29 -15.24 18.15
CA ALA A 281 12.30 -15.90 19.00
C ALA A 281 12.18 -17.39 18.65
N GLY A 282 12.14 -17.72 17.35
CA GLY A 282 12.13 -19.11 16.86
C GLY A 282 13.44 -19.88 17.07
N ARG A 283 14.57 -19.19 17.31
CA ARG A 283 15.89 -19.80 17.58
C ARG A 283 16.21 -19.99 19.06
N ARG A 284 15.28 -19.74 19.99
CA ARG A 284 15.51 -20.10 21.40
C ARG A 284 15.62 -21.63 21.51
N PRO A 285 16.76 -22.19 21.94
CA PRO A 285 16.84 -23.63 22.17
C PRO A 285 15.88 -23.98 23.30
N ALA A 286 15.02 -24.95 23.04
CA ALA A 286 14.24 -25.64 24.07
C ALA A 286 15.22 -26.32 25.03
N GLY A 287 15.56 -25.66 26.13
CA GLY A 287 16.61 -26.15 27.01
C GLY A 287 17.06 -25.18 28.09
N GLN A 288 16.14 -24.47 28.75
CA GLN A 288 16.37 -24.01 30.11
C GLN A 288 15.05 -23.61 30.78
N GLU A 289 14.26 -24.60 31.18
CA GLU A 289 13.32 -24.43 32.29
C GLU A 289 14.15 -24.08 33.53
N ARG A 290 14.27 -22.78 33.82
CA ARG A 290 14.61 -22.36 35.17
C ARG A 290 13.40 -22.68 36.03
N ALA A 291 13.54 -23.74 36.83
CA ALA A 291 12.74 -23.95 38.03
C ALA A 291 12.84 -22.69 38.90
N GLY A 292 11.83 -21.83 38.78
CA GLY A 292 11.57 -20.74 39.70
C GLY A 292 10.46 -21.20 40.61
N ASP A 293 10.83 -21.70 41.79
CA ASP A 293 9.94 -21.85 42.94
C ASP A 293 9.20 -20.51 43.16
N VAL A 294 7.88 -20.53 43.00
CA VAL A 294 7.00 -19.47 43.49
C VAL A 294 6.42 -19.95 44.80
N PRO A 295 6.78 -19.37 45.97
CA PRO A 295 6.06 -19.66 47.20
C PRO A 295 4.70 -18.96 47.14
N ALA A 296 3.63 -19.74 47.26
CA ALA A 296 2.27 -19.26 47.45
C ALA A 296 2.21 -18.34 48.68
N VAL A 297 1.65 -17.13 48.50
CA VAL A 297 1.29 -16.22 49.58
C VAL A 297 -0.18 -16.47 49.94
N PRO A 298 -0.52 -16.93 51.15
CA PRO A 298 -1.89 -16.87 51.65
C PRO A 298 -2.14 -15.61 52.48
N ALA A 299 -3.42 -15.28 52.53
CA ALA A 299 -4.03 -14.05 53.01
C ALA A 299 -3.71 -13.67 54.48
N ARG A 300 -3.67 -12.35 54.70
CA ARG A 300 -3.65 -11.70 56.02
C ARG A 300 -4.97 -11.95 56.76
N ARG A 301 -4.90 -12.55 57.96
CA ARG A 301 -5.85 -12.35 59.07
C ARG A 301 -5.04 -11.97 60.32
N GLY A 302 -5.62 -11.08 61.12
CA GLY A 302 -4.94 -10.16 62.05
C GLY A 302 -4.13 -10.75 63.21
N PRO A 303 -3.44 -9.90 63.98
CA PRO A 303 -2.54 -10.34 65.04
C PRO A 303 -3.26 -10.43 66.40
N GLY A 304 -3.02 -11.52 67.10
CA GLY A 304 -3.25 -11.65 68.53
C GLY A 304 -2.06 -12.33 69.17
N GLY A 305 -1.32 -11.57 69.99
CA GLY A 305 -0.55 -12.06 71.14
C GLY A 305 0.81 -12.71 70.89
N GLY A 306 1.81 -12.20 71.62
CA GLY A 306 2.83 -13.06 72.23
C GLY A 306 4.28 -12.78 71.85
N ASP A 307 4.91 -11.96 72.68
CA ASP A 307 6.33 -11.91 73.03
C ASP A 307 7.24 -13.05 72.54
N ARG A 308 8.44 -12.68 72.05
CA ARG A 308 9.70 -12.90 72.80
C ARG A 308 10.94 -12.46 72.00
N THR A 309 11.59 -11.43 72.55
CA THR A 309 13.03 -11.30 72.82
C THR A 309 14.06 -11.56 71.71
N ALA A 310 14.66 -10.45 71.27
CA ALA A 310 16.10 -10.16 71.34
C ALA A 310 17.10 -11.08 70.60
N ARG A 311 17.80 -10.52 69.59
CA ARG A 311 19.22 -10.15 69.77
C ARG A 311 19.78 -9.27 68.64
N ARG A 312 20.28 -8.11 69.08
CA ARG A 312 21.40 -7.30 68.56
C ARG A 312 22.39 -8.02 67.62
N ARG A 313 22.73 -7.36 66.50
CA ARG A 313 24.04 -6.73 66.17
C ARG A 313 24.04 -6.26 64.70
N THR A 314 24.10 -4.95 64.44
CA THR A 314 25.29 -4.20 63.94
C THR A 314 25.99 -4.94 62.80
N GLY A 315 26.07 -4.46 61.56
CA GLY A 315 26.28 -3.08 61.12
C GLY A 315 27.52 -3.06 60.23
N SER A 316 27.51 -2.13 59.27
CA SER A 316 28.63 -1.66 58.46
C SER A 316 28.75 -2.15 57.01
N ARG A 317 28.85 -1.11 56.19
CA ARG A 317 29.06 -1.01 54.76
C ARG A 317 30.52 -1.31 54.37
N SER A 318 30.65 -1.41 53.04
CA SER A 318 31.74 -0.93 52.18
C SER A 318 32.75 -1.96 51.68
N GLY A 319 33.07 -1.84 50.39
CA GLY A 319 34.22 -2.49 49.79
C GLY A 319 34.01 -2.90 48.33
N VAL A 320 34.21 -1.97 47.40
CA VAL A 320 34.63 -2.25 46.01
C VAL A 320 36.09 -2.71 46.04
N PRO A 321 36.52 -3.65 45.16
CA PRO A 321 37.64 -3.29 44.28
C PRO A 321 37.58 -3.87 42.84
N VAL A 322 37.96 -2.98 41.91
CA VAL A 322 38.78 -3.05 40.68
C VAL A 322 39.23 -4.41 40.06
N ARG A 323 39.23 -4.39 38.71
CA ARG A 323 39.60 -5.37 37.64
C ARG A 323 41.05 -5.92 37.70
N PRO A 324 41.45 -6.91 36.85
CA PRO A 324 41.97 -6.57 35.50
C PRO A 324 41.76 -7.59 34.34
N ALA A 325 41.59 -7.02 33.14
CA ALA A 325 42.26 -7.27 31.84
C ALA A 325 42.36 -8.63 31.09
N ARG A 326 42.12 -8.50 29.77
CA ARG A 326 42.74 -9.15 28.58
C ARG A 326 41.92 -10.22 27.83
N GLY A 327 41.75 -9.96 26.53
CA GLY A 327 41.26 -10.90 25.53
C GLY A 327 40.97 -10.24 24.18
N ALA A 328 42.02 -9.80 23.47
CA ALA A 328 41.91 -9.32 22.10
C ALA A 328 41.53 -10.48 21.15
N ARG A 329 40.46 -10.31 20.35
CA ARG A 329 40.25 -11.12 19.14
C ARG A 329 39.86 -10.22 17.97
N ARG A 330 40.56 -10.49 16.87
CA ARG A 330 40.63 -9.80 15.60
C ARG A 330 39.25 -9.74 14.94
N ARG A 331 38.86 -8.57 14.44
CA ARG A 331 37.72 -8.39 13.53
C ARG A 331 38.22 -8.68 12.12
N SER A 332 37.77 -9.78 11.54
CA SER A 332 37.83 -10.01 10.10
C SER A 332 36.72 -9.17 9.46
N VAL A 333 37.11 -8.21 8.62
CA VAL A 333 36.23 -7.53 7.67
C VAL A 333 35.82 -8.57 6.63
N GLY A 334 34.56 -8.99 6.67
CA GLY A 334 33.95 -9.80 5.61
C GLY A 334 33.54 -8.89 4.47
N ALA A 335 34.05 -9.21 3.28
CA ALA A 335 33.80 -8.53 2.02
C ALA A 335 32.30 -8.36 1.72
N GLY A 336 31.94 -7.18 1.23
CA GLY A 336 30.62 -6.92 0.67
C GLY A 336 30.37 -7.82 -0.54
N ALA A 337 29.15 -8.32 -0.66
CA ALA A 337 28.70 -8.99 -1.87
C ALA A 337 28.51 -7.91 -2.95
N ASP A 338 29.40 -7.92 -3.94
CA ASP A 338 29.29 -7.10 -5.14
C ASP A 338 28.02 -7.52 -5.90
N LEU A 339 27.01 -6.65 -5.91
CA LEU A 339 25.86 -6.79 -6.81
C LEU A 339 26.31 -6.49 -8.24
N HIS A 340 25.96 -7.38 -9.17
CA HIS A 340 26.32 -7.26 -10.58
C HIS A 340 25.81 -5.93 -11.18
N PRO A 341 26.64 -5.17 -11.90
CA PRO A 341 26.27 -3.86 -12.47
C PRO A 341 25.06 -3.92 -13.43
N GLY A 342 24.76 -5.08 -14.02
CA GLY A 342 23.56 -5.29 -14.85
C GLY A 342 22.22 -5.21 -14.09
N LEU A 343 22.21 -5.39 -12.77
CA LEU A 343 21.00 -5.31 -11.93
C LEU A 343 20.59 -3.85 -11.66
N VAL A 344 21.57 -2.93 -11.67
CA VAL A 344 21.35 -1.48 -11.55
C VAL A 344 20.82 -0.90 -12.86
N ALA A 345 21.32 -1.37 -14.01
CA ALA A 345 20.81 -0.97 -15.33
C ALA A 345 19.33 -1.37 -15.52
N GLY A 346 18.93 -2.58 -15.08
CA GLY A 346 17.55 -3.08 -15.14
C GLY A 346 16.53 -2.26 -14.35
N LEU A 347 16.92 -1.72 -13.20
CA LEU A 347 16.05 -0.91 -12.32
C LEU A 347 15.78 0.49 -12.91
N VAL A 348 16.77 1.04 -13.60
CA VAL A 348 16.69 2.32 -14.33
C VAL A 348 15.83 2.18 -15.59
N LEU A 349 15.92 1.04 -16.28
CA LEU A 349 15.15 0.70 -17.48
C LEU A 349 13.63 0.69 -17.23
N LEU A 350 13.18 0.16 -16.09
CA LEU A 350 11.76 0.10 -15.71
C LEU A 350 11.23 1.46 -15.26
N THR A 351 12.06 2.26 -14.59
CA THR A 351 11.69 3.63 -14.19
C THR A 351 11.58 4.55 -15.39
N CYS A 352 12.52 4.52 -16.34
CA CYS A 352 12.45 5.35 -17.55
C CYS A 352 11.22 5.02 -18.41
N ALA A 353 10.86 3.74 -18.56
CA ALA A 353 9.66 3.34 -19.31
C ALA A 353 8.34 3.75 -18.61
N LEU A 354 8.27 3.68 -17.27
CA LEU A 354 7.09 4.12 -16.51
C LEU A 354 6.97 5.64 -16.39
N LEU A 355 8.08 6.37 -16.45
CA LEU A 355 8.10 7.82 -16.28
C LEU A 355 7.86 8.58 -17.58
N VAL A 356 8.13 7.97 -18.74
CA VAL A 356 7.64 8.48 -20.02
C VAL A 356 6.13 8.22 -20.17
N ALA A 357 5.53 7.29 -19.40
CA ALA A 357 4.13 6.85 -19.52
C ALA A 357 3.12 7.47 -18.51
N GLY A 358 3.50 8.48 -17.75
CA GLY A 358 2.59 9.17 -16.83
C GLY A 358 3.16 9.26 -15.43
N GLY A 359 3.31 10.50 -14.96
CA GLY A 359 3.74 10.79 -13.60
C GLY A 359 2.76 10.16 -12.62
N LEU A 360 3.27 9.26 -11.79
CA LEU A 360 2.61 8.83 -10.57
C LEU A 360 2.61 10.02 -9.59
N VAL A 361 1.72 10.99 -9.81
CA VAL A 361 1.34 12.00 -8.83
C VAL A 361 -0.15 11.85 -8.60
N VAL A 362 -0.46 11.10 -7.55
CA VAL A 362 -1.81 10.96 -7.00
C VAL A 362 -2.31 12.36 -6.64
N ARG A 363 -3.25 12.89 -7.43
CA ARG A 363 -4.15 13.95 -6.97
C ARG A 363 -5.58 13.63 -7.35
N SER A 364 -6.34 13.30 -6.31
CA SER A 364 -7.75 12.95 -6.33
C SER A 364 -8.61 14.12 -6.80
N HIS A 365 -9.33 13.94 -7.91
CA HIS A 365 -10.51 14.74 -8.23
C HIS A 365 -11.70 13.84 -8.59
N LEU A 366 -12.67 13.84 -7.68
CA LEU A 366 -14.04 13.37 -7.86
C LEU A 366 -14.69 14.12 -9.03
N VAL A 367 -15.05 13.42 -10.11
CA VAL A 367 -16.14 13.83 -11.01
C VAL A 367 -16.96 12.59 -11.36
N GLY A 368 -18.25 12.69 -11.04
CA GLY A 368 -19.22 11.60 -11.12
C GLY A 368 -19.45 11.10 -12.54
N GLN A 369 -19.50 9.78 -12.68
CA GLN A 369 -20.00 9.10 -13.85
C GLN A 369 -21.51 9.40 -14.01
N GLN A 370 -21.87 10.17 -15.04
CA GLN A 370 -23.23 10.15 -15.56
C GLN A 370 -23.33 9.17 -16.74
N GLY A 371 -23.92 8.02 -16.42
CA GLY A 371 -24.84 7.23 -17.24
C GLY A 371 -24.60 7.15 -18.75
N ALA A 372 -23.95 6.06 -19.18
CA ALA A 372 -24.13 5.52 -20.51
C ALA A 372 -25.59 5.03 -20.68
N ARG A 373 -26.28 5.50 -21.72
CA ARG A 373 -27.40 4.78 -22.35
C ARG A 373 -27.07 4.53 -23.83
N PRO A 374 -27.51 3.40 -24.39
CA PRO A 374 -27.07 2.94 -25.70
C PRO A 374 -27.96 3.46 -26.83
N GLY A 375 -27.36 3.58 -28.02
CA GLY A 375 -28.05 3.52 -29.30
C GLY A 375 -27.98 4.81 -30.13
N ALA A 376 -27.20 4.78 -31.21
CA ALA A 376 -27.72 4.90 -32.57
C ALA A 376 -26.56 4.96 -33.60
N SER A 377 -26.75 4.18 -34.66
CA SER A 377 -25.99 4.18 -35.90
C SER A 377 -26.02 5.56 -36.57
N GLY A 378 -24.90 5.96 -37.20
CA GLY A 378 -24.87 7.11 -38.12
C GLY A 378 -23.47 7.66 -38.35
N ALA A 379 -22.75 7.12 -39.33
CA ALA A 379 -21.67 7.87 -39.99
C ALA A 379 -22.25 9.15 -40.63
N PRO A 380 -21.44 10.21 -40.75
CA PRO A 380 -20.83 10.41 -42.05
C PRO A 380 -19.35 10.81 -41.99
N ALA A 381 -18.64 10.40 -43.04
CA ALA A 381 -17.35 10.95 -43.42
C ALA A 381 -17.50 12.44 -43.78
N VAL A 382 -16.56 13.26 -43.34
CA VAL A 382 -16.29 14.58 -43.95
C VAL A 382 -14.80 14.66 -44.25
N GLU A 383 -14.54 14.90 -45.53
CA GLU A 383 -13.25 15.09 -46.18
C GLU A 383 -12.44 16.23 -45.56
N GLY A 384 -11.12 16.07 -45.64
CA GLY A 384 -10.13 17.01 -45.11
C GLY A 384 -10.06 18.36 -45.83
N ALA A 385 -9.55 19.34 -45.07
CA ALA A 385 -9.04 20.61 -45.56
C ALA A 385 -7.56 20.74 -45.16
N PRO A 386 -6.72 21.45 -45.94
CA PRO A 386 -5.30 21.18 -46.05
C PRO A 386 -4.49 21.72 -44.86
N ALA A 387 -3.46 20.96 -44.48
CA ALA A 387 -2.43 21.35 -43.53
C ALA A 387 -1.69 22.60 -44.05
N GLY A 388 -2.00 23.76 -43.48
CA GLY A 388 -1.03 24.85 -43.40
C GLY A 388 0.19 24.33 -42.61
N SER A 389 1.39 24.77 -42.98
CA SER A 389 2.61 24.44 -42.24
C SER A 389 2.33 24.48 -40.73
N PRO A 390 2.60 23.40 -39.98
CA PRO A 390 2.21 23.35 -38.59
C PRO A 390 3.05 24.37 -37.84
N GLY A 391 2.53 25.59 -37.69
CA GLY A 391 3.05 26.55 -36.72
C GLY A 391 2.99 25.95 -35.32
N ASP A 392 3.79 26.47 -34.41
CA ASP A 392 3.86 25.99 -33.03
C ASP A 392 2.47 25.94 -32.40
N ALA A 393 2.00 24.72 -32.07
CA ALA A 393 0.65 24.52 -31.55
C ALA A 393 0.50 25.08 -30.14
N THR A 394 1.59 25.22 -29.40
CA THR A 394 1.56 25.82 -28.06
C THR A 394 1.19 27.30 -28.09
N LEU A 395 1.36 27.99 -29.24
CA LEU A 395 1.01 29.40 -29.40
C LEU A 395 -0.45 29.62 -29.82
N ARG A 396 -1.21 28.55 -30.10
CA ARG A 396 -2.64 28.63 -30.44
C ARG A 396 -3.48 28.54 -29.17
N GLY A 397 -3.87 29.68 -28.63
CA GLY A 397 -4.65 29.74 -27.40
C GLY A 397 -6.05 29.09 -27.52
N GLU A 398 -6.59 29.06 -28.73
CA GLU A 398 -7.88 28.50 -29.08
C GLU A 398 -7.92 26.96 -29.13
N ASP A 399 -6.76 26.30 -29.30
CA ASP A 399 -6.64 24.85 -29.45
C ASP A 399 -5.66 24.21 -28.44
N PRO A 400 -6.09 24.08 -27.17
CA PRO A 400 -5.28 23.44 -26.14
C PRO A 400 -5.06 21.93 -26.38
N ALA A 401 -5.89 21.26 -27.20
CA ALA A 401 -5.71 19.84 -27.51
C ALA A 401 -4.50 19.63 -28.44
N ALA A 402 -4.38 20.45 -29.49
CA ALA A 402 -3.19 20.44 -30.34
C ALA A 402 -1.92 20.84 -29.57
N ALA A 403 -2.03 21.80 -28.64
CA ALA A 403 -0.93 22.16 -27.77
C ALA A 403 -0.50 21.01 -26.84
N ALA A 404 -1.46 20.27 -26.26
CA ALA A 404 -1.18 19.10 -25.42
C ALA A 404 -0.44 18.00 -26.18
N ALA A 405 -0.80 17.79 -27.45
CA ALA A 405 -0.13 16.80 -28.30
C ALA A 405 1.34 17.20 -28.55
N ASP A 406 1.58 18.44 -28.99
CA ASP A 406 2.93 18.97 -29.22
C ASP A 406 3.78 18.97 -27.93
N LEU A 407 3.20 19.35 -26.80
CA LEU A 407 3.89 19.32 -25.50
C LEU A 407 4.23 17.90 -25.04
N THR A 408 3.37 16.91 -25.31
CA THR A 408 3.66 15.50 -25.02
C THR A 408 4.89 15.02 -25.80
N GLU A 409 4.95 15.32 -27.09
CA GLU A 409 6.09 14.96 -27.94
C GLU A 409 7.39 15.64 -27.48
N ARG A 410 7.34 16.95 -27.22
CA ARG A 410 8.49 17.72 -26.72
C ARG A 410 8.96 17.25 -25.35
N ARG A 411 8.05 16.81 -24.48
CA ARG A 411 8.40 16.26 -23.17
C ARG A 411 9.15 14.93 -23.29
N VAL A 412 8.76 14.05 -24.21
CA VAL A 412 9.52 12.81 -24.46
C VAL A 412 10.89 13.12 -25.06
N ALA A 413 10.98 14.10 -25.96
CA ALA A 413 12.26 14.59 -26.45
C ALA A 413 13.16 15.15 -25.32
N LEU A 414 12.59 15.89 -24.37
CA LEU A 414 13.27 16.38 -23.17
C LEU A 414 13.89 15.25 -22.36
N LEU A 415 13.14 14.17 -22.14
CA LEU A 415 13.62 13.00 -21.41
C LEU A 415 14.69 12.22 -22.19
N ALA A 416 14.66 12.28 -23.52
CA ALA A 416 15.72 11.77 -24.39
C ALA A 416 16.94 12.72 -24.48
N GLY A 417 16.95 13.82 -23.73
CA GLY A 417 18.06 14.78 -23.66
C GLY A 417 18.03 15.86 -24.73
N GLY A 418 16.90 16.07 -25.42
CA GLY A 418 16.70 17.12 -26.43
C GLY A 418 15.71 18.20 -25.98
N GLY A 419 15.98 19.47 -26.30
CA GLY A 419 15.08 20.58 -25.95
C GLY A 419 15.33 21.16 -24.55
N SER A 420 14.50 22.13 -24.16
CA SER A 420 14.60 22.83 -22.87
C SER A 420 13.36 22.61 -22.00
N PRO A 421 13.49 22.42 -20.68
CA PRO A 421 12.35 22.33 -19.77
C PRO A 421 11.37 23.51 -19.90
N ASP A 422 11.86 24.73 -20.11
CA ASP A 422 11.04 25.95 -20.17
C ASP A 422 10.15 26.02 -21.44
N GLU A 423 10.45 25.21 -22.46
CA GLU A 423 9.64 25.10 -23.67
C GLU A 423 8.41 24.20 -23.46
N VAL A 424 8.43 23.37 -22.40
CA VAL A 424 7.43 22.34 -22.15
C VAL A 424 6.67 22.58 -20.85
N LEU A 425 7.37 23.01 -19.81
CA LEU A 425 6.92 23.03 -18.43
C LEU A 425 6.76 24.46 -17.93
N VAL A 426 5.78 24.68 -17.07
CA VAL A 426 5.68 25.94 -16.32
C VAL A 426 6.78 25.96 -15.25
N PRO A 427 7.67 26.98 -15.19
CA PRO A 427 8.71 27.05 -14.17
C PRO A 427 8.14 27.00 -12.75
N GLY A 428 8.73 26.17 -11.89
CA GLY A 428 8.31 26.00 -10.50
C GLY A 428 6.99 25.23 -10.30
N SER A 429 6.42 24.67 -11.36
CA SER A 429 5.20 23.86 -11.29
C SER A 429 5.45 22.43 -10.77
N PRO A 430 4.39 21.72 -10.31
CA PRO A 430 4.48 20.30 -9.98
C PRO A 430 5.07 19.43 -11.11
N ALA A 431 4.67 19.68 -12.36
CA ALA A 431 5.22 18.98 -13.52
C ALA A 431 6.72 19.24 -13.67
N ALA A 432 7.17 20.48 -13.49
CA ALA A 432 8.59 20.81 -13.54
C ALA A 432 9.42 20.12 -12.45
N ALA A 433 8.88 20.02 -11.22
CA ALA A 433 9.56 19.32 -10.12
C ALA A 433 9.65 17.79 -10.35
N ALA A 434 8.58 17.20 -10.88
CA ALA A 434 8.55 15.78 -11.24
C ALA A 434 9.57 15.46 -12.35
N ASP A 435 9.60 16.27 -13.42
CA ASP A 435 10.53 16.09 -14.54
C ASP A 435 11.97 16.37 -14.16
N ALA A 436 12.24 17.36 -13.29
CA ALA A 436 13.59 17.59 -12.77
C ALA A 436 14.11 16.37 -11.99
N THR A 437 13.25 15.74 -11.17
CA THR A 437 13.59 14.51 -10.43
C THR A 437 13.82 13.33 -11.37
N LEU A 438 13.11 13.29 -12.49
CA LEU A 438 13.28 12.28 -13.53
C LEU A 438 14.60 12.46 -14.30
N LEU A 439 14.88 13.68 -14.75
CA LEU A 439 16.11 14.03 -15.45
C LEU A 439 17.34 13.80 -14.56
N ASP A 440 17.28 14.12 -13.26
CA ASP A 440 18.36 13.85 -12.31
C ASP A 440 18.64 12.35 -12.15
N ARG A 441 17.59 11.51 -12.14
CA ARG A 441 17.73 10.04 -12.13
C ARG A 441 18.35 9.51 -13.41
N ILE A 442 17.92 10.02 -14.58
CA ILE A 442 18.50 9.65 -15.88
C ILE A 442 19.99 10.03 -15.89
N ALA A 443 20.32 11.26 -15.51
CA ALA A 443 21.70 11.73 -15.44
C ALA A 443 22.57 10.89 -14.48
N THR A 444 22.07 10.58 -13.28
CA THR A 444 22.79 9.80 -12.27
C THR A 444 23.00 8.34 -12.69
N SER A 445 22.07 7.78 -13.47
CA SER A 445 22.19 6.41 -13.97
C SER A 445 23.24 6.23 -15.08
N GLY A 446 23.60 7.31 -15.77
CA GLY A 446 24.44 7.26 -16.97
C GLY A 446 23.79 6.55 -18.16
N VAL A 447 22.47 6.38 -18.15
CA VAL A 447 21.71 5.82 -19.29
C VAL A 447 21.37 6.93 -20.27
N VAL A 448 21.67 6.70 -21.55
CA VAL A 448 21.31 7.58 -22.66
C VAL A 448 20.17 6.94 -23.45
N ILE A 449 19.07 7.67 -23.65
CA ILE A 449 17.91 7.23 -24.42
C ILE A 449 18.09 7.73 -25.86
N GLU A 450 18.10 6.82 -26.83
CA GLU A 450 18.31 7.10 -28.26
C GLU A 450 17.06 6.70 -29.04
N GLY A 451 16.47 7.66 -29.78
CA GLY A 451 15.39 7.40 -30.73
C GLY A 451 13.98 7.28 -30.14
N ALA A 452 13.77 7.71 -28.89
CA ALA A 452 12.43 7.78 -28.31
C ALA A 452 11.61 8.93 -28.94
N VAL A 453 10.48 8.58 -29.53
CA VAL A 453 9.51 9.53 -30.10
C VAL A 453 8.14 9.18 -29.52
N ALA A 454 7.38 10.18 -29.07
CA ALA A 454 5.99 9.98 -28.72
C ALA A 454 5.11 10.17 -29.96
N SER A 455 4.04 9.38 -30.04
CA SER A 455 2.92 9.62 -30.96
C SER A 455 1.65 9.74 -30.17
N VAL A 456 0.88 10.80 -30.43
CA VAL A 456 -0.38 11.07 -29.75
C VAL A 456 -1.53 10.55 -30.61
N ASP A 457 -2.25 9.55 -30.09
CA ASP A 457 -3.40 8.94 -30.75
C ASP A 457 -4.67 9.80 -30.59
N GLU A 458 -4.85 10.39 -29.41
CA GLU A 458 -6.02 11.19 -29.07
C GLU A 458 -5.65 12.28 -28.06
N ALA A 459 -6.15 13.51 -28.25
CA ALA A 459 -6.06 14.59 -27.26
C ALA A 459 -7.42 15.27 -27.12
N ARG A 460 -7.94 15.34 -25.90
CA ARG A 460 -9.28 15.86 -25.61
C ARG A 460 -9.28 16.77 -24.40
N VAL A 461 -9.84 17.97 -24.56
CA VAL A 461 -10.11 18.87 -23.43
C VAL A 461 -11.18 18.27 -22.52
N VAL A 462 -10.85 18.11 -21.25
CA VAL A 462 -11.72 17.56 -20.21
C VAL A 462 -12.38 18.68 -19.42
N ASP A 463 -11.61 19.70 -19.02
CA ASP A 463 -12.10 20.82 -18.24
C ASP A 463 -11.34 22.11 -18.59
N ARG A 464 -12.01 23.26 -18.49
CA ARG A 464 -11.37 24.59 -18.61
C ARG A 464 -11.47 25.28 -17.25
N VAL A 465 -10.39 25.21 -16.49
CA VAL A 465 -10.26 25.86 -15.19
C VAL A 465 -9.81 27.30 -15.42
N THR A 466 -10.75 28.18 -15.74
CA THR A 466 -10.45 29.63 -15.76
C THR A 466 -10.30 30.12 -14.32
N ASP A 467 -9.18 30.77 -14.01
CA ASP A 467 -8.93 31.32 -12.68
C ASP A 467 -10.06 32.32 -12.31
N ALA A 468 -10.87 31.96 -11.31
CA ALA A 468 -12.06 32.71 -10.89
C ALA A 468 -11.72 33.99 -10.09
N GLY A 469 -10.46 34.46 -10.17
CA GLY A 469 -9.94 35.62 -9.44
C GLY A 469 -10.12 37.00 -10.10
N ALA A 470 -10.61 37.09 -11.34
CA ALA A 470 -10.83 38.36 -12.03
C ALA A 470 -12.28 38.49 -12.53
N GLY A 471 -13.20 38.81 -11.62
CA GLY A 471 -14.61 39.13 -11.88
C GLY A 471 -14.80 40.46 -12.64
N GLY A 472 -14.30 40.53 -13.87
CA GLY A 472 -14.58 41.60 -14.83
C GLY A 472 -15.33 41.06 -16.03
N GLU A 473 -16.54 41.57 -16.27
CA GLU A 473 -17.33 41.28 -17.48
C GLU A 473 -16.48 41.44 -18.75
N ARG A 474 -16.53 40.44 -19.64
CA ARG A 474 -15.86 40.46 -20.95
C ARG A 474 -16.49 41.54 -21.82
N SER A 475 -15.76 42.61 -22.12
CA SER A 475 -16.00 43.40 -23.34
C SER A 475 -15.16 42.83 -24.47
N PRO A 476 -15.74 42.35 -25.57
CA PRO A 476 -14.98 41.94 -26.74
C PRO A 476 -14.25 43.14 -27.33
N GLY A 477 -12.93 43.03 -27.47
CA GLY A 477 -12.14 43.98 -28.25
C GLY A 477 -12.52 43.91 -29.74
N PRO A 478 -12.18 44.95 -30.54
CA PRO A 478 -12.48 44.97 -31.97
C PRO A 478 -11.62 43.91 -32.66
N GLY A 479 -12.19 42.72 -32.86
CA GLY A 479 -11.48 41.53 -33.35
C GLY A 479 -12.17 40.21 -33.01
N GLY A 480 -13.09 40.19 -32.04
CA GLY A 480 -13.98 39.04 -31.80
C GLY A 480 -13.32 37.77 -31.24
N ASP A 481 -11.99 37.70 -31.20
CA ASP A 481 -11.25 36.54 -30.70
C ASP A 481 -10.92 36.73 -29.21
N LEU A 482 -11.44 35.85 -28.36
CA LEU A 482 -11.17 35.85 -26.92
C LEU A 482 -10.23 34.71 -26.60
N GLY A 483 -8.95 34.90 -26.93
CA GLY A 483 -7.87 33.99 -26.54
C GLY A 483 -7.73 33.87 -25.00
N PRO A 484 -6.99 32.86 -24.53
CA PRO A 484 -6.73 32.63 -23.11
C PRO A 484 -5.97 33.80 -22.47
N ARG A 485 -6.26 34.07 -21.19
CA ARG A 485 -5.54 35.04 -20.37
C ARG A 485 -4.29 34.38 -19.79
N LEU A 486 -3.29 35.21 -19.49
CA LEU A 486 -2.11 34.75 -18.77
C LEU A 486 -2.54 34.08 -17.45
N GLY A 487 -2.17 32.82 -17.29
CA GLY A 487 -2.50 32.01 -16.13
C GLY A 487 -3.76 31.15 -16.27
N ASP A 488 -4.54 31.25 -17.36
CA ASP A 488 -5.67 30.35 -17.61
C ASP A 488 -5.19 28.89 -17.64
N GLU A 489 -5.96 27.99 -17.01
CA GLU A 489 -5.64 26.56 -16.95
C GLU A 489 -6.70 25.71 -17.68
N VAL A 490 -6.23 24.65 -18.34
CA VAL A 490 -7.07 23.72 -19.09
C VAL A 490 -6.56 22.31 -18.86
N GLN A 491 -7.47 21.39 -18.54
CA GLN A 491 -7.16 19.97 -18.43
C GLN A 491 -7.41 19.28 -19.77
N VAL A 492 -6.41 18.55 -20.25
CA VAL A 492 -6.45 17.79 -21.50
C VAL A 492 -6.04 16.36 -21.22
N GLU A 493 -6.92 15.42 -21.53
CA GLU A 493 -6.59 13.99 -21.54
C GLU A 493 -5.90 13.66 -22.86
N VAL A 494 -4.74 13.00 -22.79
CA VAL A 494 -3.94 12.59 -23.94
C VAL A 494 -3.74 11.09 -23.91
N THR A 495 -4.06 10.40 -25.01
CA THR A 495 -3.67 9.02 -25.27
C THR A 495 -2.45 9.01 -26.20
N TYR A 496 -1.35 8.41 -25.79
CA TYR A 496 -0.10 8.39 -26.55
C TYR A 496 0.66 7.08 -26.41
N SER A 497 1.50 6.77 -27.38
CA SER A 497 2.48 5.69 -27.35
C SER A 497 3.89 6.25 -27.52
N VAL A 498 4.89 5.46 -27.15
CA VAL A 498 6.30 5.79 -27.34
C VAL A 498 6.89 4.74 -28.25
N SER A 499 7.53 5.17 -29.32
CA SER A 499 8.16 4.29 -30.30
C SER A 499 9.19 3.37 -29.65
N GLU A 500 9.47 2.27 -30.35
CA GLU A 500 10.66 1.48 -30.05
C GLU A 500 11.88 2.41 -29.99
N HIS A 501 12.70 2.23 -28.96
CA HIS A 501 13.88 3.07 -28.74
C HIS A 501 15.00 2.27 -28.08
N THR A 502 16.23 2.80 -28.14
CA THR A 502 17.40 2.14 -27.56
C THR A 502 17.88 2.88 -26.33
N GLN A 503 18.11 2.16 -25.24
CA GLN A 503 18.75 2.70 -24.05
C GLN A 503 20.19 2.18 -23.97
N ARG A 504 21.15 3.10 -23.86
CA ARG A 504 22.58 2.82 -23.76
C ARG A 504 23.05 3.11 -22.34
N ALA A 505 23.45 2.08 -21.59
CA ALA A 505 24.02 2.22 -20.26
C ALA A 505 25.47 2.74 -20.29
N ALA A 506 25.96 3.22 -19.14
CA ALA A 506 27.32 3.74 -18.99
C ALA A 506 28.42 2.71 -19.29
N ASP A 507 28.12 1.41 -19.17
CA ASP A 507 29.03 0.32 -19.52
C ASP A 507 29.04 -0.03 -21.02
N GLY A 508 28.25 0.68 -21.83
CA GLY A 508 28.11 0.48 -23.28
C GLY A 508 27.04 -0.53 -23.67
N THR A 509 26.38 -1.18 -22.71
CA THR A 509 25.27 -2.12 -22.99
C THR A 509 24.12 -1.38 -23.64
N ARG A 510 23.57 -1.94 -24.72
CA ARG A 510 22.40 -1.42 -25.43
C ARG A 510 21.21 -2.34 -25.21
N THR A 511 20.09 -1.76 -24.79
CA THR A 511 18.82 -2.46 -24.63
C THR A 511 17.78 -1.82 -25.54
N THR A 512 17.20 -2.60 -26.44
CA THR A 512 16.04 -2.17 -27.23
C THR A 512 14.79 -2.30 -26.37
N VAL A 513 14.06 -1.20 -26.22
CA VAL A 513 12.77 -1.13 -25.55
C VAL A 513 11.70 -1.15 -26.65
N PRO A 514 10.81 -2.16 -26.68
CA PRO A 514 9.76 -2.24 -27.69
C PRO A 514 8.78 -1.07 -27.55
N GLU A 515 8.05 -0.78 -28.63
CA GLU A 515 6.99 0.22 -28.61
C GLU A 515 5.99 -0.04 -27.49
N ALA A 516 5.67 1.02 -26.74
CA ALA A 516 4.74 0.93 -25.62
C ALA A 516 3.29 0.84 -26.12
N THR A 517 2.46 0.06 -25.44
CA THR A 517 1.00 0.13 -25.64
C THR A 517 0.50 1.53 -25.33
N PRO A 518 -0.50 2.07 -26.06
CA PRO A 518 -1.06 3.38 -25.81
C PRO A 518 -1.44 3.58 -24.33
N SER A 519 -0.95 4.67 -23.76
CA SER A 519 -1.13 5.08 -22.36
C SER A 519 -1.92 6.38 -22.30
N ARG A 520 -2.64 6.61 -21.20
CA ARG A 520 -3.43 7.84 -20.98
C ARG A 520 -2.82 8.68 -19.88
N ALA A 521 -2.76 9.99 -20.09
CA ALA A 521 -2.34 10.96 -19.09
C ALA A 521 -3.27 12.18 -19.08
N LEU A 522 -3.51 12.75 -17.90
CA LEU A 522 -4.24 14.01 -17.76
C LEU A 522 -3.24 15.15 -17.60
N LEU A 523 -3.19 16.07 -18.55
CA LEU A 523 -2.31 17.24 -18.51
C LEU A 523 -3.10 18.47 -18.08
N THR A 524 -2.64 19.14 -17.03
CA THR A 524 -3.06 20.53 -16.77
C THR A 524 -2.11 21.44 -17.53
N LEU A 525 -2.65 22.14 -18.53
CA LEU A 525 -1.95 23.16 -19.28
C LEU A 525 -2.24 24.53 -18.69
N ARG A 526 -1.23 25.41 -18.68
CA ARG A 526 -1.35 26.81 -18.29
C ARG A 526 -0.90 27.72 -19.41
N TRP A 527 -1.66 28.78 -19.68
CA TRP A 527 -1.27 29.78 -20.66
C TRP A 527 -0.22 30.74 -20.09
N THR A 528 0.96 30.79 -20.71
CA THR A 528 2.05 31.70 -20.35
C THR A 528 2.26 32.77 -21.42
N ASP A 529 3.21 33.68 -21.20
CA ASP A 529 3.66 34.64 -22.20
C ASP A 529 4.31 33.97 -23.44
N ALA A 530 4.71 32.71 -23.31
CA ALA A 530 5.29 31.88 -24.37
C ALA A 530 4.32 30.79 -24.89
N GLY A 531 3.03 30.87 -24.57
CA GLY A 531 1.98 29.93 -24.98
C GLY A 531 1.63 28.89 -23.91
N TRP A 532 0.96 27.81 -24.31
CA TRP A 532 0.61 26.70 -23.41
C TRP A 532 1.86 26.00 -22.88
N ARG A 533 1.89 25.72 -21.58
CA ARG A 533 2.92 24.91 -20.90
C ARG A 533 2.26 23.94 -19.93
N VAL A 534 2.87 22.80 -19.67
CA VAL A 534 2.37 21.81 -18.71
C VAL A 534 2.67 22.28 -17.28
N SER A 535 1.64 22.44 -16.45
CA SER A 535 1.78 22.75 -15.02
C SER A 535 1.65 21.51 -14.14
N GLU A 536 0.81 20.55 -14.52
CA GLU A 536 0.56 19.32 -13.75
C GLU A 536 0.29 18.15 -14.70
N VAL A 537 0.59 16.94 -14.22
CA VAL A 537 0.44 15.68 -14.94
C VAL A 537 -0.16 14.70 -13.93
N GLY A 538 -1.34 14.15 -14.24
CA GLY A 538 -2.09 13.22 -13.42
C GLY A 538 -2.38 11.89 -14.08
#